data_AF-A0A9E4KTT1-F1
#
_entry.id   AF-A0A9E4KTT1-F1
#
_cell.length_a   1.000
_cell.length_b   1.000
_cell.length_c   1.000
_cell.angle_alpha   90.00
_cell.angle_beta   90.00
_cell.angle_gamma   90.00
#
_symmetry.space_group_name_H-M   'P 1'
#
loop_
_entity.id
_entity.type
_entity.pdbx_description
1 polymer ?
#
loop_
_entity_poly.entity_id
_entity_poly.type
_entity_poly.pdbx_seq_one_letter_code
_entity_poly.pdbx_strand_id
1 'polypeptide(L)'
;PGVVGLVAGKLAERYGVPALVYARDGDTTRASCRTASGFHWRDALASIAPLLDRFGGHEQAAGFTCSAERLAEALGRLRAVAAERLDGRRASTEGFIDAEAAPADLMRGGEFEAMQRMAPFGVGNPAPLFLARDAEAVRVSTMGADGRHLRLSVRHGGATWEAVAFGQSWAAGVRRAHLVYRLKVDRYR
;
A
#
# COMPACT_ATOMS: atom_id res chain seq x y z
N PRO A 1 11.00 -21.24 -4.07
CA PRO A 1 10.08 -21.14 -2.90
C PRO A 1 10.04 -19.77 -2.20
N GLY A 2 11.16 -19.04 -2.06
CA GLY A 2 11.22 -17.81 -1.24
C GLY A 2 10.61 -16.53 -1.84
N VAL A 3 10.46 -16.43 -3.17
CA VAL A 3 10.04 -15.17 -3.84
C VAL A 3 8.52 -15.03 -3.95
N VAL A 4 7.79 -16.15 -3.90
CA VAL A 4 6.34 -16.23 -4.17
C VAL A 4 5.53 -15.33 -3.21
N GLY A 5 5.90 -15.31 -1.93
CA GLY A 5 5.22 -14.46 -0.94
C GLY A 5 5.50 -12.96 -1.10
N LEU A 6 6.70 -12.59 -1.55
CA LEU A 6 7.06 -11.20 -1.82
C LEU A 6 6.31 -10.65 -3.04
N VAL A 7 6.20 -11.48 -4.09
CA VAL A 7 5.41 -11.13 -5.28
C VAL A 7 3.94 -11.02 -4.93
N ALA A 8 3.38 -11.95 -4.16
CA ALA A 8 1.99 -11.87 -3.70
C ALA A 8 1.71 -10.59 -2.91
N GLY A 9 2.64 -10.19 -2.02
CA GLY A 9 2.52 -8.95 -1.25
C GLY A 9 2.47 -7.71 -2.14
N LYS A 10 3.42 -7.60 -3.07
CA LYS A 10 3.47 -6.47 -4.03
C LYS A 10 2.24 -6.40 -4.92
N LEU A 11 1.69 -7.54 -5.35
CA LEU A 11 0.46 -7.58 -6.13
C LEU A 11 -0.74 -7.12 -5.29
N ALA A 12 -0.86 -7.60 -4.06
CA ALA A 12 -1.94 -7.22 -3.18
C ALA A 12 -1.94 -5.71 -2.87
N GLU A 13 -0.76 -5.16 -2.57
CA GLU A 13 -0.57 -3.73 -2.31
C GLU A 13 -0.87 -2.90 -3.56
N ARG A 14 -0.30 -3.27 -4.72
CA ARG A 14 -0.46 -2.50 -5.96
C ARG A 14 -1.89 -2.46 -6.47
N TYR A 15 -2.62 -3.56 -6.35
CA TYR A 15 -3.96 -3.68 -6.94
C TYR A 15 -5.10 -3.52 -5.92
N GLY A 16 -4.79 -3.43 -4.62
CA GLY A 16 -5.79 -3.29 -3.55
C GLY A 16 -6.76 -4.47 -3.51
N VAL A 17 -6.31 -5.68 -3.83
CA VAL A 17 -7.14 -6.90 -3.84
C VAL A 17 -6.35 -8.08 -3.30
N PRO A 18 -7.02 -9.15 -2.83
CA PRO A 18 -6.34 -10.37 -2.44
C PRO A 18 -5.55 -10.95 -3.62
N ALA A 19 -4.26 -11.23 -3.41
CA ALA A 19 -3.37 -11.80 -4.40
C ALA A 19 -2.87 -13.18 -3.95
N LEU A 20 -2.88 -14.12 -4.89
CA LEU A 20 -2.32 -15.45 -4.74
C LEU A 20 -1.27 -15.65 -5.84
N VAL A 21 -0.09 -16.09 -5.44
CA VAL A 21 0.97 -16.50 -6.37
C VAL A 21 1.36 -17.92 -6.02
N TYR A 22 1.57 -18.76 -7.02
CA TYR A 22 1.96 -20.16 -6.81
C TYR A 22 3.15 -20.54 -7.67
N ALA A 23 3.85 -21.59 -7.23
CA ALA A 23 4.88 -22.27 -7.99
C ALA A 23 4.55 -23.77 -8.04
N ARG A 24 4.80 -24.40 -9.19
CA ARG A 24 4.66 -25.84 -9.38
C ARG A 24 6.02 -26.51 -9.28
N ASP A 25 6.05 -27.65 -8.62
CA ASP A 25 7.21 -28.52 -8.46
C ASP A 25 6.74 -29.97 -8.62
N GLY A 26 6.89 -30.51 -9.84
CA GLY A 26 6.26 -31.76 -10.25
C GLY A 26 4.74 -31.73 -10.05
N ASP A 27 4.24 -32.70 -9.29
CA ASP A 27 2.82 -32.86 -8.99
C ASP A 27 2.36 -32.03 -7.80
N THR A 28 3.27 -31.31 -7.13
CA THR A 28 2.94 -30.45 -6.00
C THR A 28 2.89 -28.99 -6.41
N THR A 29 1.84 -28.29 -6.02
CA THR A 29 1.76 -26.83 -6.12
C THR A 29 1.92 -26.22 -4.74
N ARG A 30 2.72 -25.15 -4.62
CA ARG A 30 2.83 -24.34 -3.40
C ARG A 30 2.40 -22.90 -3.69
N ALA A 31 1.41 -22.42 -2.96
CA ALA A 31 0.85 -21.09 -3.12
C ALA A 31 1.12 -20.20 -1.89
N SER A 32 1.36 -18.92 -2.13
CA SER A 32 1.41 -17.87 -1.12
C SER A 32 0.35 -16.82 -1.41
N CYS A 33 -0.39 -16.44 -0.38
CA CYS A 33 -1.53 -15.55 -0.46
C CYS A 33 -1.31 -14.32 0.42
N ARG A 34 -1.70 -13.14 -0.09
CA ARG A 34 -1.57 -11.85 0.60
C ARG A 34 -2.78 -10.97 0.31
N THR A 35 -3.17 -10.14 1.27
CA THR A 35 -4.16 -9.07 1.05
C THR A 35 -3.79 -7.86 1.90
N ALA A 36 -4.15 -6.67 1.43
CA ALA A 36 -3.93 -5.43 2.18
C ALA A 36 -4.97 -5.28 3.31
N SER A 37 -6.26 -5.51 3.00
CA SER A 37 -7.36 -5.49 3.96
C SER A 37 -8.61 -6.12 3.34
N GLY A 38 -9.69 -6.27 4.11
CA GLY A 38 -11.03 -6.62 3.61
C GLY A 38 -11.20 -8.06 3.11
N PHE A 39 -10.24 -8.96 3.40
CA PHE A 39 -10.34 -10.37 3.02
C PHE A 39 -9.61 -11.27 4.02
N HIS A 40 -10.25 -12.35 4.45
CA HIS A 40 -9.67 -13.30 5.40
C HIS A 40 -9.16 -14.54 4.66
N TRP A 41 -7.86 -14.59 4.37
CA TRP A 41 -7.27 -15.71 3.63
C TRP A 41 -7.41 -17.04 4.35
N ARG A 42 -7.22 -17.07 5.67
CA ARG A 42 -7.36 -18.30 6.47
C ARG A 42 -8.75 -18.91 6.30
N ASP A 43 -9.79 -18.09 6.35
CA ASP A 43 -11.18 -18.54 6.24
C ASP A 43 -11.53 -18.95 4.81
N ALA A 44 -11.00 -18.23 3.82
CA ALA A 44 -11.15 -18.59 2.42
C ALA A 44 -10.51 -19.95 2.12
N LEU A 45 -9.30 -20.21 2.63
CA LEU A 45 -8.64 -21.50 2.48
C LEU A 45 -9.36 -22.61 3.25
N ALA A 46 -9.86 -22.33 4.46
CA ALA A 46 -10.66 -23.28 5.23
C ALA A 46 -11.91 -23.74 4.48
N SER A 47 -12.57 -22.83 3.73
CA SER A 47 -13.77 -23.16 2.95
C SER A 47 -13.52 -24.11 1.77
N ILE A 48 -12.26 -24.28 1.36
CA ILE A 48 -11.85 -25.19 0.28
C ILE A 48 -10.88 -26.27 0.77
N ALA A 49 -10.79 -26.48 2.10
CA ALA A 49 -9.83 -27.40 2.71
C ALA A 49 -9.77 -28.81 2.08
N PRO A 50 -10.88 -29.43 1.62
CA PRO A 50 -10.82 -30.74 0.96
C PRO A 50 -9.98 -30.80 -0.32
N LEU A 51 -9.73 -29.65 -0.97
CA LEU A 51 -8.90 -29.54 -2.18
C LEU A 51 -7.41 -29.34 -1.87
N LEU A 52 -7.05 -29.13 -0.60
CA LEU A 52 -5.73 -28.73 -0.16
C LEU A 52 -5.06 -29.87 0.61
N ASP A 53 -3.78 -30.12 0.32
CA ASP A 53 -2.99 -31.09 1.10
C ASP A 53 -2.57 -30.49 2.44
N ARG A 54 -2.30 -29.19 2.45
CA ARG A 54 -1.96 -28.42 3.64
C ARG A 54 -2.33 -26.96 3.43
N PHE A 55 -2.80 -26.28 4.46
CA PHE A 55 -2.93 -24.82 4.46
C PHE A 55 -2.66 -24.24 5.84
N GLY A 56 -2.33 -22.95 5.89
CA GLY A 56 -2.09 -22.24 7.14
C GLY A 56 -1.80 -20.76 6.95
N GLY A 57 -1.66 -20.04 8.07
CA GLY A 57 -1.43 -18.61 8.12
C GLY A 57 -2.52 -17.86 8.88
N HIS A 58 -2.65 -16.57 8.56
CA HIS A 58 -3.55 -15.61 9.21
C HIS A 58 -4.41 -14.89 8.16
N GLU A 59 -5.23 -13.95 8.61
CA GLU A 59 -6.11 -13.14 7.77
C GLU A 59 -5.40 -12.51 6.57
N GLN A 60 -4.31 -11.79 6.80
CA GLN A 60 -3.62 -11.01 5.75
C GLN A 60 -2.60 -11.83 4.95
N ALA A 61 -2.13 -12.95 5.50
CA ALA A 61 -1.04 -13.73 4.93
C ALA A 61 -1.25 -15.22 5.20
N ALA A 62 -1.41 -15.99 4.13
CA ALA A 62 -1.59 -17.43 4.21
C ALA A 62 -0.84 -18.15 3.09
N GLY A 63 -0.89 -19.48 3.12
CA GLY A 63 -0.37 -20.33 2.07
C GLY A 63 -0.97 -21.72 2.12
N PHE A 64 -0.88 -22.42 1.00
CA PHE A 64 -1.32 -23.80 0.89
C PHE A 64 -0.45 -24.61 -0.07
N THR A 65 -0.60 -25.92 0.02
CA THR A 65 -0.15 -26.88 -0.98
C THR A 65 -1.32 -27.72 -1.46
N CYS A 66 -1.31 -28.08 -2.74
CA CYS A 66 -2.28 -29.00 -3.34
C CYS A 66 -1.61 -29.77 -4.49
N SER A 67 -2.22 -30.87 -4.91
CA SER A 67 -1.81 -31.54 -6.14
C SER A 67 -2.02 -30.63 -7.36
N ALA A 68 -1.20 -30.83 -8.38
CA ALA A 68 -1.28 -30.10 -9.64
C ALA A 68 -2.65 -30.26 -10.33
N GLU A 69 -3.28 -31.42 -10.16
CA GLU A 69 -4.59 -31.75 -10.73
C GLU A 69 -5.72 -30.96 -10.06
N ARG A 70 -5.64 -30.76 -8.74
CA ARG A 70 -6.65 -30.03 -7.96
C ARG A 70 -6.51 -28.51 -8.06
N LEU A 71 -5.40 -28.01 -8.61
CA LEU A 71 -5.10 -26.59 -8.66
C LEU A 71 -6.18 -25.78 -9.40
N ALA A 72 -6.64 -26.27 -10.54
CA ALA A 72 -7.65 -25.55 -11.34
C ALA A 72 -8.95 -25.37 -10.56
N GLU A 73 -9.40 -26.43 -9.87
CA GLU A 73 -10.59 -26.40 -9.03
C GLU A 73 -10.39 -25.48 -7.81
N ALA A 74 -9.25 -25.58 -7.12
CA ALA A 74 -8.93 -24.74 -5.97
C ALA A 74 -8.94 -23.25 -6.35
N LEU A 75 -8.34 -22.88 -7.48
CA LEU A 75 -8.36 -21.50 -7.98
C LEU A 75 -9.78 -21.05 -8.35
N GLY A 76 -10.59 -21.91 -8.95
CA GLY A 76 -11.99 -21.62 -9.26
C GLY A 76 -12.80 -21.32 -8.00
N ARG A 77 -12.69 -22.16 -6.97
CA ARG A 77 -13.39 -21.98 -5.70
C ARG A 77 -12.91 -20.73 -4.96
N LEU A 78 -11.61 -20.46 -4.93
CA LEU A 78 -11.08 -19.23 -4.31
C LEU A 78 -11.53 -17.97 -5.04
N ARG A 79 -11.65 -17.98 -6.37
CA ARG A 79 -12.20 -16.85 -7.13
C ARG A 79 -13.67 -16.61 -6.80
N ALA A 80 -14.46 -17.66 -6.66
CA ALA A 80 -15.86 -17.54 -6.25
C ALA A 80 -15.99 -16.95 -4.84
N VAL A 81 -15.21 -17.46 -3.87
CA VAL A 81 -15.17 -16.92 -2.50
C VAL A 81 -14.73 -15.46 -2.49
N ALA A 82 -13.73 -15.09 -3.29
CA ALA A 82 -13.30 -13.71 -3.41
C ALA A 82 -14.38 -12.81 -4.02
N ALA A 83 -15.06 -13.26 -5.08
CA ALA A 83 -16.14 -12.51 -5.71
C ALA A 83 -17.30 -12.26 -4.74
N GLU A 84 -17.72 -13.29 -4.01
CA GLU A 84 -18.79 -13.21 -3.01
C GLU A 84 -18.44 -12.27 -1.84
N ARG A 85 -17.23 -12.44 -1.26
CA ARG A 85 -16.86 -11.70 -0.04
C ARG A 85 -16.43 -10.27 -0.30
N LEU A 86 -15.85 -9.99 -1.46
CA LEU A 86 -15.44 -8.65 -1.82
C LEU A 86 -16.59 -7.83 -2.41
N ASP A 87 -17.55 -8.47 -3.09
CA ASP A 87 -18.69 -7.79 -3.72
C ASP A 87 -18.27 -6.57 -4.55
N GLY A 88 -17.21 -6.74 -5.36
CA GLY A 88 -16.62 -5.66 -6.17
C GLY A 88 -15.83 -4.59 -5.41
N ARG A 89 -15.81 -4.64 -4.07
CA ARG A 89 -15.01 -3.73 -3.24
C ARG A 89 -13.54 -4.05 -3.42
N ARG A 90 -12.75 -3.02 -3.70
CA ARG A 90 -11.30 -3.07 -3.53
C ARG A 90 -10.96 -2.62 -2.12
N ALA A 91 -9.91 -3.19 -1.55
CA ALA A 91 -9.29 -2.62 -0.37
C ALA A 91 -8.92 -1.18 -0.73
N SER A 92 -9.61 -0.23 -0.12
CA SER A 92 -9.25 1.17 -0.19
C SER A 92 -7.94 1.33 0.58
N THR A 93 -6.99 2.03 -0.02
CA THR A 93 -5.86 2.60 0.71
C THR A 93 -6.42 3.77 1.54
N GLU A 94 -7.27 3.46 2.53
CA GLU A 94 -7.79 4.45 3.48
C GLU A 94 -6.63 4.90 4.36
N GLY A 95 -5.92 5.92 3.88
CA GLY A 95 -5.12 6.77 4.74
C GLY A 95 -6.07 7.71 5.46
N PHE A 96 -6.15 7.59 6.78
CA PHE A 96 -6.77 8.63 7.59
C PHE A 96 -5.88 9.87 7.53
N ILE A 97 -6.48 11.01 7.24
CA ILE A 97 -5.82 12.30 7.37
C ILE A 97 -5.91 12.66 8.85
N ASP A 98 -4.78 12.68 9.53
CA ASP A 98 -4.71 12.93 10.97
C ASP A 98 -5.03 14.40 11.30
N ALA A 99 -4.56 15.32 10.44
CA ALA A 99 -4.85 16.74 10.58
C ALA A 99 -4.73 17.49 9.25
N GLU A 100 -5.46 18.58 9.13
CA GLU A 100 -5.20 19.61 8.13
C GLU A 100 -4.21 20.62 8.72
N ALA A 101 -3.06 20.78 8.06
CA ALA A 101 -1.99 21.64 8.56
C ALA A 101 -1.13 22.13 7.39
N ALA A 102 -0.52 23.31 7.54
CA ALA A 102 0.56 23.70 6.66
C ALA A 102 1.89 23.14 7.19
N PRO A 103 2.86 22.79 6.31
CA PRO A 103 4.19 22.39 6.77
C PRO A 103 4.89 23.46 7.65
N ALA A 104 4.56 24.75 7.48
CA ALA A 104 5.07 25.84 8.33
C ALA A 104 4.72 25.67 9.79
N ASP A 105 3.44 25.39 10.03
CA ASP A 105 2.88 25.39 11.37
C ASP A 105 3.50 24.25 12.16
N LEU A 106 3.69 23.10 11.50
CA LEU A 106 4.27 21.90 12.09
C LEU A 106 5.77 22.01 12.41
N MET A 107 6.51 22.91 11.74
CA MET A 107 7.96 23.05 11.93
C MET A 107 8.34 24.20 12.87
N ARG A 108 7.42 25.11 13.20
CA ARG A 108 7.74 26.33 13.96
C ARG A 108 7.46 26.23 15.45
N GLY A 109 6.50 25.41 15.88
CA GLY A 109 6.04 25.35 17.27
C GLY A 109 6.50 24.13 18.06
N GLY A 110 7.43 23.33 17.53
CA GLY A 110 7.91 22.10 18.18
C GLY A 110 7.02 20.87 17.93
N GLU A 111 5.99 21.00 17.08
CA GLU A 111 5.05 19.93 16.73
C GLU A 111 5.76 18.80 15.99
N PHE A 112 6.73 19.13 15.13
CA PHE A 112 7.56 18.14 14.46
C PHE A 112 8.36 17.31 15.47
N GLU A 113 9.01 17.94 16.44
CA GLU A 113 9.75 17.25 17.51
C GLU A 113 8.80 16.42 18.38
N ALA A 114 7.61 16.94 18.68
CA ALA A 114 6.58 16.20 19.40
C ALA A 114 6.12 14.96 18.63
N MET A 115 5.92 15.10 17.33
CA MET A 115 5.59 14.00 16.44
C MET A 115 6.70 12.96 16.41
N GLN A 116 7.97 13.37 16.34
CA GLN A 116 9.10 12.46 16.32
C GLN A 116 9.23 11.63 17.61
N ARG A 117 8.73 12.14 18.76
CA ARG A 117 8.65 11.36 20.01
C ARG A 117 7.62 10.22 19.95
N MET A 118 6.69 10.23 18.99
CA MET A 118 5.72 9.16 18.78
C MET A 118 6.28 7.97 17.98
N ALA A 119 7.53 8.07 17.50
CA ALA A 119 8.22 6.96 16.86
C ALA A 119 8.45 5.79 17.85
N PRO A 120 8.56 4.53 17.39
CA PRO A 120 8.70 4.10 16.01
C PRO A 120 7.37 4.04 15.26
N PHE A 121 7.37 4.52 14.01
CA PHE A 121 6.23 4.39 13.11
C PHE A 121 6.28 3.06 12.33
N GLY A 122 5.11 2.46 12.09
CA GLY A 122 4.96 1.16 11.42
C GLY A 122 3.49 0.74 11.26
N VAL A 123 3.25 -0.56 11.01
CA VAL A 123 1.91 -1.11 10.70
C VAL A 123 0.88 -0.87 11.81
N GLY A 124 1.30 -0.80 13.08
CA GLY A 124 0.42 -0.48 14.23
C GLY A 124 0.50 0.97 14.73
N ASN A 125 1.36 1.80 14.13
CA ASN A 125 1.56 3.20 14.49
C ASN A 125 1.97 3.96 13.22
N PRO A 126 1.06 4.18 12.26
CA PRO A 126 1.43 4.81 11.01
C PRO A 126 1.96 6.23 11.26
N ALA A 127 2.96 6.64 10.47
CA ALA A 127 3.42 8.02 10.52
C ALA A 127 2.29 8.96 10.10
N PRO A 128 2.06 10.07 10.84
CA PRO A 128 0.94 10.96 10.59
C PRO A 128 0.86 11.47 9.15
N LEU A 129 -0.34 11.48 8.59
CA LEU A 129 -0.68 12.03 7.29
C LEU A 129 -1.38 13.36 7.47
N PHE A 130 -0.83 14.39 6.84
CA PHE A 130 -1.37 15.74 6.87
C PHE A 130 -2.01 16.10 5.54
N LEU A 131 -3.01 16.98 5.59
CA LEU A 131 -3.63 17.58 4.41
C LEU A 131 -3.28 19.07 4.35
N ALA A 132 -2.74 19.50 3.20
CA ALA A 132 -2.69 20.90 2.81
C ALA A 132 -3.70 21.11 1.68
N ARG A 133 -4.79 21.83 1.95
CA ARG A 133 -5.81 22.08 0.92
C ARG A 133 -5.39 23.21 0.00
N ASP A 134 -5.70 23.06 -1.29
CA ASP A 134 -5.58 24.15 -2.25
C ASP A 134 -4.16 24.77 -2.29
N ALA A 135 -3.15 23.91 -2.12
CA ALA A 135 -1.75 24.29 -2.15
C ALA A 135 -1.33 24.60 -3.59
N GLU A 136 -0.55 25.66 -3.79
CA GLU A 136 -0.08 26.05 -5.12
C GLU A 136 1.25 25.36 -5.45
N ALA A 137 1.31 24.67 -6.57
CA ALA A 137 2.55 24.17 -7.15
C ALA A 137 3.27 25.31 -7.87
N VAL A 138 4.27 25.89 -7.21
CA VAL A 138 5.15 26.95 -7.76
C VAL A 138 6.07 26.39 -8.83
N ARG A 139 6.62 25.20 -8.59
CA ARG A 139 7.48 24.48 -9.53
C ARG A 139 7.20 23.00 -9.46
N VAL A 140 7.14 22.35 -10.62
CA VAL A 140 7.05 20.90 -10.75
C VAL A 140 8.15 20.43 -11.68
N SER A 141 8.92 19.44 -11.26
CA SER A 141 9.98 18.85 -12.09
C SER A 141 10.11 17.36 -11.80
N THR A 142 10.51 16.59 -12.82
CA THR A 142 10.84 15.17 -12.64
C THR A 142 12.22 15.01 -12.00
N MET A 143 12.41 13.97 -11.21
CA MET A 143 13.68 13.59 -10.58
C MET A 143 13.88 12.07 -10.59
N GLY A 144 15.11 11.64 -10.28
CA GLY A 144 15.52 10.23 -10.34
C GLY A 144 16.01 9.82 -11.73
N ALA A 145 16.79 8.74 -11.79
CA ALA A 145 17.44 8.28 -13.02
C ALA A 145 16.43 7.89 -14.13
N ASP A 146 15.23 7.47 -13.73
CA ASP A 146 14.14 7.06 -14.61
C ASP A 146 13.07 8.15 -14.79
N GLY A 147 13.25 9.33 -14.19
CA GLY A 147 12.30 10.44 -14.25
C GLY A 147 10.92 10.14 -13.64
N ARG A 148 10.74 9.06 -12.87
CA ARG A 148 9.43 8.63 -12.35
C ARG A 148 9.01 9.29 -11.05
N HIS A 149 9.81 10.20 -10.52
CA HIS A 149 9.51 10.90 -9.28
C HIS A 149 9.37 12.39 -9.54
N LEU A 150 8.61 13.09 -8.70
CA LEU A 150 8.46 14.54 -8.78
C LEU A 150 9.21 15.20 -7.64
N ARG A 151 9.90 16.29 -7.95
CA ARG A 151 10.26 17.34 -7.01
C ARG A 151 9.32 18.52 -7.23
N LEU A 152 8.65 18.94 -6.17
CA LEU A 152 7.65 19.98 -6.14
C LEU A 152 8.13 21.11 -5.23
N SER A 153 8.01 22.35 -5.69
CA SER A 153 8.05 23.52 -4.83
C SER A 153 6.63 24.00 -4.65
N VAL A 154 6.14 24.00 -3.41
CA VAL A 154 4.72 24.18 -3.08
C VAL A 154 4.56 25.36 -2.13
N ARG A 155 3.65 26.28 -2.47
CA ARG A 155 3.27 27.40 -1.61
C ARG A 155 1.93 27.12 -0.92
N HIS A 156 1.94 27.14 0.42
CA HIS A 156 0.78 26.93 1.28
C HIS A 156 1.05 27.50 2.68
N GLY A 157 0.03 28.07 3.33
CA GLY A 157 0.17 28.65 4.68
C GLY A 157 1.18 29.80 4.75
N GLY A 158 1.28 30.61 3.69
CA GLY A 158 2.18 31.77 3.65
C GLY A 158 3.67 31.47 3.44
N ALA A 159 4.04 30.21 3.20
CA ALA A 159 5.43 29.82 2.96
C ALA A 159 5.55 28.78 1.83
N THR A 160 6.77 28.59 1.34
CA THR A 160 7.10 27.69 0.23
C THR A 160 7.96 26.53 0.72
N TRP A 161 7.66 25.32 0.25
CA TRP A 161 8.23 24.06 0.72
C TRP A 161 8.66 23.19 -0.45
N GLU A 162 9.72 22.42 -0.24
CA GLU A 162 10.07 21.34 -1.17
C GLU A 162 9.35 20.06 -0.75
N ALA A 163 8.76 19.37 -1.73
CA ALA A 163 8.13 18.08 -1.56
C ALA A 163 8.60 17.09 -2.63
N VAL A 164 8.60 15.81 -2.28
CA VAL A 164 8.93 14.73 -3.20
C VAL A 164 7.75 13.77 -3.30
N ALA A 165 7.28 13.52 -4.52
CA ALA A 165 6.24 12.53 -4.79
C ALA A 165 6.82 11.38 -5.62
N PHE A 166 7.02 10.24 -4.98
CA PHE A 166 7.61 9.05 -5.62
C PHE A 166 6.59 8.32 -6.48
N GLY A 167 6.89 8.12 -7.76
CA GLY A 167 6.09 7.27 -8.64
C GLY A 167 4.78 7.93 -9.09
N GLN A 168 4.65 9.23 -8.87
CA GLN A 168 3.48 10.02 -9.23
C GLN A 168 3.78 10.93 -10.42
N SER A 169 2.74 11.36 -11.10
CA SER A 169 2.79 12.38 -12.15
C SER A 169 1.93 13.57 -11.73
N TRP A 170 2.22 14.73 -12.32
CA TRP A 170 1.46 15.94 -12.10
C TRP A 170 0.73 16.30 -13.39
N ALA A 171 -0.56 16.62 -13.28
CA ALA A 171 -1.36 16.97 -14.44
C ALA A 171 -0.92 18.31 -15.03
N ALA A 172 -0.72 18.35 -16.35
CA ALA A 172 -0.31 19.56 -17.06
C ALA A 172 -1.36 20.68 -16.86
N GLY A 173 -0.89 21.90 -16.63
CA GLY A 173 -1.77 23.07 -16.41
C GLY A 173 -2.38 23.18 -15.01
N VAL A 174 -2.31 22.14 -14.18
CA VAL A 174 -2.78 22.21 -12.79
C VAL A 174 -1.77 23.00 -11.95
N ARG A 175 -2.23 24.11 -11.36
CA ARG A 175 -1.41 24.95 -10.47
C ARG A 175 -1.75 24.79 -8.99
N ARG A 176 -2.95 24.31 -8.67
CA ARG A 176 -3.38 24.11 -7.28
C ARG A 176 -3.93 22.70 -7.10
N ALA A 177 -3.64 22.09 -5.95
CA ALA A 177 -4.15 20.79 -5.58
C ALA A 177 -4.26 20.64 -4.07
N HIS A 178 -5.08 19.69 -3.62
CA HIS A 178 -4.99 19.18 -2.26
C HIS A 178 -3.80 18.21 -2.17
N LEU A 179 -2.93 18.43 -1.20
CA LEU A 179 -1.75 17.59 -0.99
C LEU A 179 -1.91 16.80 0.30
N VAL A 180 -1.84 15.48 0.18
CA VAL A 180 -1.70 14.58 1.33
C VAL A 180 -0.21 14.26 1.47
N TYR A 181 0.38 14.59 2.63
CA TYR A 181 1.83 14.57 2.80
C TYR A 181 2.26 14.04 4.17
N ARG A 182 3.53 13.63 4.25
CA ARG A 182 4.24 13.33 5.50
C ARG A 182 5.44 14.26 5.63
N LEU A 183 5.72 14.72 6.84
CA LEU A 183 6.96 15.46 7.11
C LEU A 183 8.14 14.51 7.24
N LYS A 184 9.28 14.92 6.70
CA LYS A 184 10.55 14.21 6.83
C LYS A 184 11.67 15.24 6.89
N VAL A 185 12.61 15.05 7.82
CA VAL A 185 13.85 15.84 7.83
C VAL A 185 14.69 15.40 6.64
N ASP A 186 14.99 16.33 5.75
CA ASP A 186 16.05 16.13 4.77
C ASP A 186 17.40 16.36 5.45
N ARG A 187 18.23 15.32 5.51
CA ARG A 187 19.58 15.37 6.09
C ARG A 187 20.67 15.33 5.02
N TYR A 188 20.30 15.36 3.74
CA TYR A 188 21.27 15.41 2.65
C TYR A 188 21.58 16.88 2.35
N ARG A 189 22.80 17.29 2.68
CA ARG A 189 23.47 18.49 2.15
C ARG A 189 24.65 18.06 1.32
#